data_AF-A0A8B4I9A8-F1
#
_entry.id   AF-A0A8B4I9A8-F1
#
_cell.length_a   1.000
_cell.length_b   1.000
_cell.length_c   1.000
_cell.angle_alpha   90.00
_cell.angle_beta   90.00
_cell.angle_gamma   90.00
#
_symmetry.space_group_name_H-M   'P 1'
#
loop_
_entity.id
_entity.type
_entity.pdbx_description
1 polymer ?
#
loop_
_entity_poly.entity_id
_entity_poly.type
_entity_poly.pdbx_seq_one_letter_code
_entity_poly.pdbx_strand_id
1 'polypeptide(L)'
;MALRIRKSIKIAPGVKINLSKSGISTSLGVKGATVNLSKRGTRVTTGIPGTGISSSTLYKSKAGKVEPANPREYSKTEWVLAWILGEILAIVGWAKLDEGASILCAMLAIAIPAGLFLYYRSKRSL
;
A
#
# COMPACT_ATOMS: atom_id res chain seq x y z
N MET A 1 -24.16 17.03 2.76
CA MET A 1 -22.88 17.69 3.11
C MET A 1 -21.75 16.68 2.90
N ALA A 2 -20.92 16.83 1.86
CA ALA A 2 -19.90 15.83 1.53
C ALA A 2 -18.55 16.19 2.16
N LEU A 3 -17.95 15.26 2.90
CA LEU A 3 -16.59 15.39 3.45
C LEU A 3 -15.58 15.51 2.30
N ARG A 4 -14.99 16.71 2.15
CA ARG A 4 -13.92 16.96 1.18
C ARG A 4 -12.57 16.64 1.81
N ILE A 5 -12.07 15.43 1.53
CA ILE A 5 -10.74 15.01 1.98
C ILE A 5 -9.68 15.66 1.07
N ARG A 6 -8.94 16.60 1.66
CA ARG A 6 -7.71 17.18 1.11
C ARG A 6 -6.64 17.11 2.19
N LYS A 7 -5.53 16.43 1.93
CA LYS A 7 -4.42 16.34 2.89
C LYS A 7 -3.12 16.59 2.16
N SER A 8 -2.39 17.63 2.56
CA SER A 8 -1.05 17.90 2.06
C SER A 8 -0.04 17.55 3.13
N ILE A 9 0.94 16.70 2.79
CA ILE A 9 1.97 16.21 3.71
C ILE A 9 3.32 16.68 3.18
N LYS A 10 4.09 17.38 4.02
CA LYS A 10 5.46 17.76 3.74
C LYS A 10 6.37 16.62 4.21
N ILE A 11 7.14 16.04 3.30
CA ILE A 11 8.04 14.92 3.62
C ILE A 11 9.47 15.44 3.84
N ALA A 12 9.90 16.39 3.02
CA ALA A 12 11.23 16.99 3.10
C ALA A 12 11.17 18.47 2.66
N PRO A 13 12.18 19.30 2.97
CA PRO A 13 12.33 20.61 2.34
C PRO A 13 12.41 20.43 0.82
N GLY A 14 11.44 21.01 0.10
CA GLY A 14 11.30 20.88 -1.34
C GLY A 14 10.45 19.70 -1.82
N VAL A 15 9.98 18.81 -0.93
CA VAL A 15 9.12 17.67 -1.29
C VAL A 15 7.78 17.74 -0.57
N LYS A 16 6.70 17.88 -1.33
CA LYS A 16 5.32 17.93 -0.83
C LYS A 16 4.45 16.94 -1.58
N ILE A 17 3.69 16.14 -0.85
CA ILE A 17 2.67 15.25 -1.43
C ILE A 17 1.30 15.85 -1.13
N ASN A 18 0.46 15.96 -2.16
CA ASN A 18 -0.92 16.40 -2.04
C ASN A 18 -1.86 15.23 -2.36
N LEU A 19 -2.67 14.86 -1.38
CA LEU A 19 -3.67 13.81 -1.44
C LEU A 19 -5.04 14.47 -1.58
N SER A 20 -5.74 14.17 -2.67
CA SER A 20 -7.08 14.69 -2.94
C SER A 20 -7.96 13.61 -3.56
N LYS A 21 -9.27 13.86 -3.66
CA LYS A 21 -10.23 13.00 -4.38
C LYS A 21 -9.82 12.70 -5.83
N SER A 22 -9.00 13.57 -6.45
CA SER A 22 -8.53 13.43 -7.83
C SER A 22 -7.27 12.57 -7.98
N GLY A 23 -6.60 12.20 -6.88
CA GLY A 23 -5.37 11.42 -6.85
C GLY A 23 -4.25 12.05 -6.02
N ILE A 24 -3.10 11.38 -6.02
CA ILE A 24 -1.82 11.85 -5.48
C ILE A 24 -1.13 12.75 -6.51
N SER A 25 -0.67 13.92 -6.08
CA SER A 25 0.31 14.72 -6.81
C SER A 25 1.50 15.02 -5.93
N THR A 26 2.70 14.96 -6.47
CA THR A 26 3.94 15.23 -5.75
C THR A 26 4.66 16.43 -6.36
N SER A 27 4.95 17.43 -5.54
CA SER A 27 5.82 18.54 -5.90
C SER A 27 7.21 18.30 -5.32
N LEU A 28 8.21 18.28 -6.19
CA LEU A 28 9.62 18.08 -5.91
C LEU A 28 10.39 19.29 -6.45
N GLY A 29 10.98 20.12 -5.59
CA GLY A 29 11.67 21.31 -6.06
C GLY A 29 12.29 22.19 -5.00
N VAL A 30 13.35 22.88 -5.39
CA VAL A 30 14.02 23.93 -4.63
C VAL A 30 13.76 25.29 -5.27
N LYS A 31 14.14 26.39 -4.61
CA LYS A 31 14.03 27.74 -5.18
C LYS A 31 14.81 27.78 -6.50
N GLY A 32 14.11 27.99 -7.61
CA GLY A 32 14.67 28.03 -8.96
C GLY A 32 14.52 26.76 -9.81
N ALA A 33 14.12 25.63 -9.24
CA ALA A 33 13.80 24.42 -10.00
C ALA A 33 12.72 23.59 -9.29
N THR A 34 11.51 23.56 -9.84
CA THR A 34 10.37 22.84 -9.28
C THR A 34 9.70 21.94 -10.31
N VAL A 35 9.51 20.68 -9.95
CA VAL A 35 8.82 19.66 -10.71
C VAL A 35 7.53 19.32 -9.99
N ASN A 36 6.40 19.37 -10.69
CA ASN A 36 5.09 19.00 -10.16
C ASN A 36 4.55 17.82 -10.96
N LEU A 37 4.51 16.66 -10.33
CA LEU A 37 4.00 15.41 -10.87
C LEU A 37 2.52 15.30 -10.50
N SER A 38 1.65 15.31 -11.51
CA SER A 38 0.21 15.19 -11.34
C SER A 38 -0.41 14.28 -12.39
N LYS A 39 -1.64 13.84 -12.16
CA LYS A 39 -2.42 13.07 -13.14
C LYS A 39 -2.59 13.76 -14.51
N ARG A 40 -2.46 15.09 -14.56
CA ARG A 40 -2.57 15.90 -15.79
C ARG A 40 -1.24 16.03 -16.56
N GLY A 41 -0.14 15.58 -15.98
CA GLY A 41 1.20 15.69 -16.52
C GLY A 41 2.21 16.25 -15.52
N THR A 42 3.45 16.36 -15.98
CA THR A 42 4.60 16.83 -15.22
C THR A 42 4.89 18.29 -15.60
N ARG A 43 4.70 19.22 -14.66
CA ARG A 43 5.10 20.63 -14.86
C ARG A 43 6.49 20.83 -14.31
N VAL A 44 7.45 21.16 -15.17
CA VAL A 44 8.80 21.54 -14.78
C VAL A 44 8.91 23.05 -14.90
N THR A 45 9.30 23.70 -13.81
CA THR A 45 9.54 25.14 -13.75
C THR A 45 10.99 25.35 -13.35
N THR A 46 11.77 25.95 -14.22
CA THR A 46 13.18 26.26 -13.98
C THR A 46 13.37 27.75 -14.16
N GLY A 47 14.01 28.42 -13.20
CA GLY A 47 14.18 29.86 -13.22
C GLY A 47 15.32 30.28 -12.31
N ILE A 48 15.97 31.38 -12.66
CA ILE A 48 17.09 31.89 -11.87
C ILE A 48 16.47 32.74 -10.73
N PRO A 49 16.68 32.35 -9.46
CA PRO A 49 16.13 33.09 -8.33
C PRO A 49 16.79 34.48 -8.28
N GLY A 50 15.97 35.54 -8.22
CA GLY A 50 16.45 36.92 -8.11
C GLY A 50 16.55 37.71 -9.43
N THR A 51 16.38 37.07 -10.59
CA THR A 51 16.45 37.76 -11.90
C THR A 51 15.09 37.95 -12.57
N GLY A 52 14.01 37.39 -12.01
CA GLY A 52 12.66 37.46 -12.58
C GLY A 52 12.42 36.58 -13.80
N ILE A 53 13.44 35.85 -14.27
CA ILE A 53 13.35 34.98 -15.45
C ILE A 53 13.05 33.55 -15.00
N SER A 54 11.86 33.06 -15.37
CA SER A 54 11.46 31.67 -15.14
C SER A 54 10.83 31.10 -16.41
N SER A 55 11.21 29.87 -16.74
CA SER A 55 10.62 29.10 -17.83
C SER A 55 9.85 27.93 -17.24
N SER A 56 8.60 27.76 -17.67
CA SER A 56 7.75 26.66 -17.22
C SER A 56 7.29 25.84 -18.41
N THR A 57 7.64 24.56 -18.43
CA THR A 57 7.23 23.62 -19.46
C THR A 57 6.28 22.59 -18.85
N LEU A 58 5.09 22.47 -19.43
CA LEU A 58 4.14 21.43 -19.07
C LEU A 58 4.31 20.24 -20.02
N TYR A 59 4.85 19.15 -19.50
CA TYR A 59 4.84 17.87 -20.19
C TYR A 59 3.49 17.20 -19.92
N LYS A 60 2.56 17.37 -20.87
CA LYS A 60 1.25 16.72 -20.83
C LYS A 60 1.50 15.21 -20.91
N SER A 61 1.11 14.47 -19.89
CA SER A 61 1.17 13.01 -19.99
C SER A 61 0.22 12.59 -21.11
N LYS A 62 0.73 11.91 -22.15
CA LYS A 62 -0.15 11.05 -22.95
C LYS A 62 -0.74 10.08 -21.95
N ALA A 63 -2.06 10.12 -21.79
CA ALA A 63 -2.78 9.27 -20.86
C ALA A 63 -2.71 7.81 -21.34
N GLY A 64 -1.53 7.19 -21.24
CA GLY A 64 -1.46 5.79 -20.88
C GLY A 64 -2.05 5.72 -19.49
N LYS A 65 -3.06 4.88 -19.30
CA LYS A 65 -3.62 4.56 -17.99
C LYS A 65 -2.47 4.07 -17.12
N VAL A 66 -1.81 4.96 -16.39
CA VAL A 66 -1.09 4.56 -15.19
C VAL A 66 -2.22 4.27 -14.21
N GLU A 67 -2.73 3.04 -14.29
CA GLU A 67 -3.54 2.49 -13.22
C GLU A 67 -2.77 2.78 -11.94
N PRO A 68 -3.40 3.44 -10.94
CA PRO A 68 -2.77 3.55 -9.64
C PRO A 68 -2.37 2.13 -9.27
N ALA A 69 -1.09 1.90 -8.96
CA ALA A 69 -0.57 0.57 -8.66
C ALA A 69 -1.60 -0.13 -7.77
N ASN A 70 -2.34 -1.07 -8.36
CA ASN A 70 -3.40 -1.77 -7.66
C ASN A 70 -2.68 -2.39 -6.46
N PRO A 71 -3.05 -2.09 -5.20
CA PRO A 71 -2.44 -2.76 -4.06
C PRO A 71 -2.49 -4.24 -4.40
N ARG A 72 -1.32 -4.88 -4.57
CA ARG A 72 -1.21 -6.20 -5.19
C ARG A 72 -2.32 -7.05 -4.61
N GLU A 73 -3.27 -7.42 -5.45
CA GLU A 73 -4.40 -8.24 -5.03
C GLU A 73 -3.75 -9.58 -4.68
N TYR A 74 -3.51 -9.76 -3.38
CA TYR A 74 -2.73 -10.88 -2.87
C TYR A 74 -3.36 -12.15 -3.43
N SER A 75 -2.58 -12.88 -4.23
CA SER A 75 -3.11 -14.08 -4.86
C SER A 75 -3.50 -15.06 -3.76
N LYS A 76 -4.61 -15.78 -3.93
CA LYS A 76 -5.02 -16.84 -2.99
C LYS A 76 -3.87 -17.81 -2.68
N THR A 77 -2.95 -17.99 -3.63
CA THR A 77 -1.73 -18.80 -3.45
C THR A 77 -0.76 -18.20 -2.46
N GLU A 78 -0.58 -16.87 -2.43
CA GLU A 78 0.29 -16.19 -1.45
C GLU A 78 -0.29 -16.28 -0.03
N TRP A 79 -1.61 -16.23 0.11
CA TRP A 79 -2.28 -16.50 1.39
C TRP A 79 -2.09 -17.94 1.86
N VAL A 80 -2.25 -18.90 0.96
CA VAL A 80 -2.03 -20.32 1.27
C VAL A 80 -0.56 -20.57 1.64
N LEU A 81 0.38 -19.97 0.92
CA LEU A 81 1.81 -20.08 1.24
C LEU A 81 2.17 -19.43 2.58
N ALA A 82 1.63 -18.26 2.89
CA ALA A 82 1.82 -17.61 4.18
C ALA A 82 1.25 -18.45 5.33
N TRP A 83 0.09 -19.08 5.11
CA TRP A 83 -0.51 -19.99 6.08
C TRP A 83 0.33 -21.24 6.31
N ILE A 84 0.80 -21.89 5.23
CA ILE A 84 1.69 -23.06 5.31
C ILE A 84 3.01 -22.71 6.01
N LEU A 85 3.60 -21.54 5.71
CA LEU A 85 4.84 -21.10 6.35
C LEU A 85 4.64 -20.86 7.86
N GLY A 86 3.49 -20.30 8.25
CA GLY A 86 3.10 -20.12 9.65
C GLY A 86 2.92 -21.43 10.40
N GLU A 87 2.27 -22.42 9.77
CA GLU A 87 2.13 -23.78 10.31
C GLU A 87 3.50 -24.45 10.49
N ILE A 88 4.39 -24.36 9.50
CA ILE A 88 5.75 -24.92 9.60
C ILE A 88 6.53 -24.26 10.74
N LEU A 89 6.47 -22.93 10.88
CA LEU A 89 7.13 -22.22 11.99
C LEU A 89 6.55 -22.60 13.35
N ALA A 90 5.23 -22.82 13.44
CA ALA A 90 4.60 -23.30 14.66
C ALA A 90 5.07 -24.71 15.00
N ILE A 91 5.14 -25.63 14.03
CA ILE A 91 5.65 -27.00 14.21
C ILE A 91 7.14 -27.00 14.63
N VAL A 92 7.95 -26.13 14.03
CA VAL A 92 9.37 -25.98 14.40
C VAL A 92 9.52 -25.36 15.80
N GLY A 93 8.68 -24.38 16.16
CA GLY A 93 8.62 -23.82 17.50
C GLY A 93 8.14 -24.83 18.55
N TRP A 94 7.27 -25.76 18.15
CA TRP A 94 6.79 -26.87 18.94
C TRP A 94 7.84 -27.91 19.27
N ALA A 95 8.76 -28.17 18.34
CA ALA A 95 9.91 -29.05 18.58
C ALA A 95 10.86 -28.51 19.68
N LYS A 96 10.60 -27.31 20.22
CA LYS A 96 11.34 -26.65 21.30
C LYS A 96 10.57 -26.57 22.63
N LEU A 97 9.31 -27.04 22.72
CA LEU A 97 8.53 -26.99 23.96
C LEU A 97 8.47 -28.36 24.66
N ASP A 98 8.70 -28.37 25.99
CA ASP A 98 8.60 -29.55 26.85
C ASP A 98 7.21 -30.20 26.81
N GLU A 99 7.22 -31.53 27.00
CA GLU A 99 6.25 -32.54 26.55
C GLU A 99 4.77 -32.31 26.91
N GLY A 100 4.44 -31.47 27.91
CA GLY A 100 3.07 -31.30 28.40
C GLY A 100 2.19 -30.27 27.65
N ALA A 101 2.79 -29.26 26.99
CA ALA A 101 2.04 -28.20 26.30
C ALA A 101 1.67 -28.56 24.84
N SER A 102 2.29 -29.62 24.33
CA SER A 102 2.15 -30.12 22.96
C SER A 102 0.70 -30.53 22.67
N ILE A 103 0.13 -31.49 23.41
CA ILE A 103 -1.17 -32.07 23.09
C ILE A 103 -2.31 -31.02 23.04
N LEU A 104 -2.29 -30.04 23.94
CA LEU A 104 -3.28 -28.95 23.98
C LEU A 104 -3.16 -28.02 22.77
N CYS A 105 -1.95 -27.68 22.35
CA CYS A 105 -1.75 -26.88 21.14
C CYS A 105 -2.14 -27.65 19.87
N ALA A 106 -1.97 -28.98 19.80
CA ALA A 106 -2.35 -29.78 18.61
C ALA A 106 -3.87 -29.82 18.47
N MET A 107 -4.57 -29.99 19.60
CA MET A 107 -6.02 -29.97 19.66
C MET A 107 -6.57 -28.62 19.18
N LEU A 108 -5.95 -27.50 19.59
CA LEU A 108 -6.34 -26.16 19.14
C LEU A 108 -6.01 -25.91 17.66
N ALA A 109 -4.87 -26.39 17.17
CA ALA A 109 -4.46 -26.27 15.77
C ALA A 109 -5.37 -27.04 14.80
N ILE A 110 -6.03 -28.11 15.25
CA ILE A 110 -6.99 -28.86 14.42
C ILE A 110 -8.42 -28.32 14.60
N ALA A 111 -8.80 -27.94 15.82
CA ALA A 111 -10.16 -27.49 16.13
C ALA A 111 -10.50 -26.12 15.50
N ILE A 112 -9.55 -25.18 15.47
CA ILE A 112 -9.78 -23.83 14.94
C ILE A 112 -10.03 -23.86 13.42
N PRO A 113 -9.20 -24.53 12.59
CA PRO A 113 -9.45 -24.64 11.15
C PRO A 113 -10.70 -25.45 10.82
N ALA A 114 -10.98 -26.53 11.56
CA ALA A 114 -12.20 -27.33 11.36
C ALA A 114 -13.47 -26.52 11.68
N GLY A 115 -13.47 -25.76 12.79
CA GLY A 115 -14.56 -24.87 13.15
C GLY A 115 -14.76 -23.75 12.13
N LEU A 116 -13.67 -23.14 11.67
CA LEU A 116 -13.72 -22.10 10.63
C LEU A 116 -14.23 -22.67 9.30
N PHE A 117 -13.82 -23.88 8.93
CA PHE A 117 -14.26 -24.57 7.72
C PHE A 117 -15.77 -24.89 7.75
N LEU A 118 -16.26 -25.40 8.88
CA LEU A 118 -17.70 -25.66 9.07
C LEU A 118 -18.51 -24.36 9.09
N TYR A 119 -17.99 -23.31 9.72
CA TYR A 119 -18.63 -21.98 9.73
C TYR A 119 -18.73 -21.39 8.31
N TYR A 120 -17.64 -21.42 7.55
CA TYR A 120 -17.64 -20.93 6.16
C TYR A 120 -18.45 -21.82 5.21
N ARG A 121 -18.56 -23.12 5.48
CA ARG A 121 -19.45 -24.02 4.74
C ARG A 121 -20.92 -23.68 5.00
N SER A 122 -21.29 -23.42 6.25
CA SER A 122 -22.67 -23.07 6.63
C SER A 122 -23.15 -21.75 6.03
N LYS A 123 -22.25 -20.78 5.80
CA LYS A 123 -22.59 -19.48 5.19
C LYS A 123 -22.72 -19.51 3.66
N ARG A 124 -22.42 -20.62 2.99
CA ARG A 124 -22.58 -20.77 1.53
C ARG A 124 -23.92 -21.39 1.12
N SER A 125 -24.74 -21.86 2.07
CA SER A 125 -26.04 -22.49 1.79
C SER A 125 -27.25 -21.56 1.98
N LEU A 126 -27.03 -20.26 2.12
CA LEU A 126 -28.01 -19.17 2.11
C LEU A 126 -27.55 -18.12 1.09
#